data_AF-A8NNA9-F1
#
_entry.id   AF-A8NNA9-F1
#
_cell.length_a   1.000
_cell.length_b   1.000
_cell.length_c   1.000
_cell.angle_alpha   90.00
_cell.angle_beta   90.00
_cell.angle_gamma   90.00
#
_symmetry.space_group_name_H-M   'P 1'
#
loop_
_entity.id
_entity.type
_entity.pdbx_description
1 polymer ?
#
loop_
_entity_poly.entity_id
_entity_poly.type
_entity_poly.pdbx_seq_one_letter_code
_entity_poly.pdbx_strand_id
1 'polypeptide(L)' 'IISTNRYSTEHGIILDIKIGNQYRNKNITIHTEQGIEISRLLGQYIYVDSENRAFITGIEQTKLTCD' A
#
# COMPACT_ATOMS: atom_id res chain seq x y z
N ILE A 1 3.45 -1.10 3.26
CA ILE A 1 3.37 -2.22 2.30
C ILE A 1 4.07 -1.79 1.03
N ILE A 2 4.82 -2.69 0.40
CA ILE A 2 5.52 -2.40 -0.85
C ILE A 2 4.62 -2.75 -2.04
N SER A 3 4.01 -3.94 -2.02
CA SER A 3 3.16 -4.40 -3.10
C SER A 3 2.15 -5.45 -2.62
N THR A 4 1.08 -5.58 -3.39
CA THR A 4 0.07 -6.64 -3.26
C THR A 4 -0.11 -7.31 -4.61
N ASN A 5 0.05 -8.63 -4.68
CA ASN A 5 -0.09 -9.41 -5.91
C ASN A 5 -1.17 -10.47 -5.71
N ARG A 6 -2.25 -10.36 -6.49
CA ARG A 6 -3.33 -11.36 -6.50
C ARG A 6 -3.15 -12.30 -7.68
N TYR A 7 -3.31 -13.59 -7.44
CA TYR A 7 -3.31 -14.59 -8.51
C TYR A 7 -4.21 -15.77 -8.17
N SER A 8 -4.70 -16.43 -9.21
CA SER A 8 -5.51 -17.64 -9.09
C SER A 8 -4.61 -18.87 -9.16
N THR A 9 -4.88 -19.85 -8.32
CA THR A 9 -4.23 -21.17 -8.36
C THR A 9 -5.29 -22.27 -8.42
N GLU A 10 -4.86 -23.51 -8.64
CA GLU A 10 -5.73 -24.68 -8.55
C GLU A 10 -6.38 -24.86 -7.17
N HIS A 11 -5.79 -24.24 -6.13
CA HIS A 11 -6.24 -24.33 -4.74
C HIS A 11 -7.04 -23.08 -4.30
N GLY A 12 -7.46 -22.24 -5.25
CA GLY A 12 -8.22 -21.01 -5.00
C GLY A 12 -7.41 -19.73 -5.22
N ILE A 13 -7.97 -18.60 -4.78
CA ILE A 13 -7.35 -17.28 -4.94
C ILE A 13 -6.35 -16.99 -3.82
N ILE A 14 -5.17 -16.53 -4.22
CA ILE A 14 -4.09 -16.12 -3.31
C ILE A 14 -3.84 -14.62 -3.44
N LEU A 15 -3.57 -13.99 -2.31
CA LEU A 15 -3.02 -12.64 -2.21
C LEU A 15 -1.66 -12.70 -1.51
N ASP A 16 -0.60 -12.32 -2.23
CA ASP A 16 0.71 -12.08 -1.65
C ASP A 16 0.91 -10.60 -1.32
N ILE A 17 1.31 -10.33 -0.08
CA ILE A 17 1.58 -8.99 0.42
C ILE A 17 3.05 -8.89 0.77
N LYS A 18 3.78 -8.02 0.08
CA LYS A 18 5.17 -7.70 0.41
C LYS A 18 5.22 -6.52 1.37
N ILE A 19 5.81 -6.72 2.54
CA ILE A 19 5.94 -5.72 3.60
C ILE A 19 7.41 -5.41 3.90
N GLY A 20 7.70 -4.22 4.40
CA GLY A 20 9.06 -3.76 4.73
C GLY A 20 9.54 -2.66 3.79
N ASN A 21 10.84 -2.67 3.48
CA ASN A 21 11.49 -1.74 2.56
C ASN A 21 12.38 -2.48 1.54
N GLN A 22 13.06 -1.71 0.69
CA GLN A 22 13.96 -2.23 -0.36
C GLN A 22 15.12 -3.09 0.18
N TYR A 23 15.57 -2.87 1.42
CA TYR A 23 16.69 -3.60 2.03
C TYR A 23 16.25 -4.79 2.89
N ARG A 24 15.06 -4.73 3.48
CA ARG A 24 14.50 -5.80 4.32
C ARG A 24 13.01 -5.91 4.09
N ASN A 25 12.60 -7.00 3.46
CA ASN A 25 11.20 -7.30 3.19
C ASN A 25 10.81 -8.71 3.65
N LYS A 26 9.51 -8.91 3.81
CA LYS A 26 8.86 -10.19 4.09
C LYS A 26 7.63 -10.32 3.19
N ASN A 27 7.31 -11.56 2.81
CA ASN A 27 6.06 -11.87 2.12
C ASN A 27 5.09 -12.51 3.11
N ILE A 28 3.83 -12.08 3.05
CA ILE A 28 2.70 -12.69 3.73
C ILE A 28 1.75 -13.20 2.64
N THR A 29 1.45 -14.50 2.67
CA THR A 29 0.56 -15.15 1.71
C THR A 29 -0.76 -15.44 2.39
N ILE A 30 -1.87 -15.09 1.72
CA ILE A 30 -3.22 -15.28 2.25
C ILE A 30 -4.09 -15.94 1.19
N HIS A 31 -4.84 -16.97 1.57
CA HIS A 31 -5.87 -17.56 0.73
C HIS A 31 -7.18 -16.81 0.93
N THR A 32 -7.66 -16.10 -0.09
CA THR A 32 -8.82 -15.21 0.02
C THR A 32 -9.39 -14.82 -1.34
N GLU A 33 -10.71 -14.90 -1.50
CA GLU A 33 -11.42 -14.37 -2.67
C GLU A 33 -11.47 -12.84 -2.67
N GLN A 34 -11.33 -12.23 -1.49
CA GLN A 34 -11.45 -10.78 -1.26
C GLN A 34 -10.14 -10.02 -1.50
N GLY A 35 -9.15 -10.63 -2.17
CA GLY A 35 -7.83 -10.04 -2.34
C GLY A 35 -7.83 -8.67 -3.03
N ILE A 36 -8.80 -8.41 -3.91
CA ILE A 36 -8.99 -7.09 -4.55
C ILE A 36 -9.36 -6.04 -3.50
N GLU A 37 -10.33 -6.34 -2.64
CA GLU A 37 -10.84 -5.42 -1.63
C GLU A 37 -9.79 -5.14 -0.54
N ILE A 38 -9.07 -6.17 -0.11
CA ILE A 38 -7.95 -6.03 0.84
C ILE A 38 -6.88 -5.10 0.25
N SER A 39 -6.48 -5.33 -1.01
CA SER A 39 -5.49 -4.48 -1.68
C SER A 39 -5.95 -3.03 -1.78
N ARG A 40 -7.23 -2.80 -2.09
CA ARG A 40 -7.85 -1.47 -2.15
C ARG A 40 -7.79 -0.76 -0.79
N LEU A 41 -8.19 -1.43 0.28
CA LEU A 41 -8.19 -0.87 1.64
C LEU A 41 -6.76 -0.55 2.12
N LEU A 42 -5.80 -1.43 1.83
CA LEU A 42 -4.39 -1.19 2.15
C LEU A 42 -3.84 0.03 1.41
N GLY A 43 -4.16 0.17 0.12
CA GLY A 43 -3.79 1.36 -0.67
C GLY A 43 -4.36 2.65 -0.08
N GLN A 44 -5.64 2.65 0.30
CA GLN A 44 -6.29 3.81 0.93
C GLN A 44 -5.64 4.19 2.27
N TYR A 45 -5.33 3.22 3.12
CA TYR A 45 -4.68 3.49 4.40
C TYR A 45 -3.29 4.09 4.23
N ILE A 46 -2.49 3.56 3.28
CA ILE A 46 -1.15 4.07 2.99
C ILE A 46 -1.22 5.51 2.46
N TYR A 47 -2.16 5.78 1.56
CA TYR A 47 -2.34 7.12 1.01
C TYR A 47 -2.67 8.15 2.11
N VAL A 48 -3.67 7.84 2.95
CA VAL A 48 -4.05 8.71 4.08
C VAL A 48 -2.90 8.90 5.06
N ASP A 49 -2.16 7.84 5.39
CA ASP A 49 -0.98 7.92 6.25
C ASP A 49 0.13 8.77 5.63
N SER A 50 0.36 8.71 4.31
CA SER A 50 1.35 9.57 3.64
C SER A 50 0.95 11.06 3.62
N GLU A 51 -0.32 11.37 3.37
CA GLU A 51 -0.83 12.75 3.42
C GLU A 51 -0.76 13.32 4.83
N ASN A 52 -1.16 12.54 5.83
CA ASN A 52 -1.07 12.94 7.23
C ASN A 52 0.38 13.11 7.68
N ARG A 53 1.33 12.28 7.21
CA ARG A 53 2.76 12.48 7.48
C ARG A 53 3.30 13.73 6.80
N ALA A 54 2.95 13.99 5.55
CA ALA A 54 3.35 15.21 4.85
C ALA A 54 2.87 16.45 5.61
N PHE A 55 1.60 16.43 6.07
CA PHE A 55 1.01 17.46 6.92
C PHE A 55 1.74 17.62 8.28
N ILE A 56 2.05 16.52 8.97
CA ILE A 56 2.77 16.55 10.27
C ILE A 56 4.22 16.99 10.11
N THR A 57 4.88 16.68 8.99
CA THR A 57 6.27 17.08 8.73
C THR A 57 6.45 18.56 8.36
N GLY A 58 5.37 19.35 8.28
CA GLY A 58 5.46 20.81 8.13
C GLY A 58 6.09 21.28 6.81
N ILE A 59 6.11 20.45 5.76
CA ILE A 59 6.36 20.94 4.40
C ILE A 59 5.06 21.58 3.96
N GLU A 60 4.86 22.83 4.36
CA GLU A 60 3.89 23.70 3.72
C GLU A 60 4.14 23.60 2.22
N GLN A 61 3.13 23.16 1.45
CA GLN A 61 3.11 23.38 0.02
C GLN A 61 3.11 24.88 -0.18
N THR A 62 4.31 25.50 -0.24
CA THR A 62 4.48 26.83 -0.79
C THR A 62 4.06 26.71 -2.24
N LYS A 63 2.78 26.99 -2.52
CA LYS A 63 2.32 27.29 -3.86
C LYS A 63 3.20 28.41 -4.36
N LEU A 64 4.13 28.08 -5.25
CA LEU A 64 4.78 29.05 -6.13
C LEU A 64 3.69 29.58 -7.07
N THR A 65 2.90 30.54 -6.58
CA THR A 65 2.23 31.51 -7.44
C THR A 65 3.29 32.54 -7.78
N CYS A 66 3.84 32.43 -9.00
CA CYS A 66 4.63 33.50 -9.60
C CYS A 66 3.65 34.55 -10.13
N ASP A 67 3.68 35.75 -9.56
CA ASP A 67 3.25 37.00 -10.21
C ASP A 67 4.34 37.49 -11.17
#